data_AF-A0A916H4R7-F1
#
_entry.id   AF-A0A916H4R7-F1
#
_cell.length_a   1.000
_cell.length_b   1.000
_cell.length_c   1.000
_cell.angle_alpha   90.00
_cell.angle_beta   90.00
_cell.angle_gamma   90.00
#
_symmetry.space_group_name_H-M   'P 1'
#
loop_
_entity.id
_entity.type
_entity.pdbx_description
1 polymer ?
#
loop_
_entity_poly.entity_id
_entity_poly.type
_entity_poly.pdbx_seq_one_letter_code
_entity_poly.pdbx_strand_id
1 'polypeptide(L)' 'MSATEPGTVRQTKLNDVLQAARRCGLVINRQVKIGIVRGVVIGYNIARRGRFNGTRYPLLVKTELGVTKCGLHEVVAV' A
#
# COMPACT_ATOMS: atom_id res chain seq x y z
N MET A 1 -10.07 10.51 -39.26
CA MET A 1 -9.30 9.79 -38.23
C MET A 1 -8.86 10.81 -37.20
N SER A 2 -9.60 10.94 -36.08
CA SER A 2 -9.27 11.91 -35.03
C SER A 2 -8.43 11.20 -33.97
N ALA A 3 -7.23 11.69 -33.71
CA ALA A 3 -6.33 11.14 -32.70
C ALA A 3 -6.97 11.35 -31.30
N THR A 4 -7.22 10.25 -30.61
CA THR A 4 -7.68 10.23 -29.22
C THR A 4 -6.55 10.79 -28.34
N GLU A 5 -6.80 11.89 -27.62
CA GLU A 5 -5.82 12.43 -26.68
C GLU A 5 -5.45 11.38 -25.62
N PRO A 6 -4.15 11.22 -25.28
CA PRO A 6 -3.75 10.34 -24.21
C PRO A 6 -4.31 10.88 -22.89
N GLY A 7 -5.36 10.22 -22.40
CA GLY A 7 -5.99 10.53 -21.12
C GLY A 7 -4.93 10.69 -20.04
N THR A 8 -4.94 11.84 -19.36
CA THR A 8 -3.99 12.17 -18.31
C THR A 8 -4.06 11.10 -17.21
N VAL A 9 -3.14 10.15 -17.21
CA VAL A 9 -3.00 9.18 -16.13
C VAL A 9 -2.62 9.96 -14.88
N ARG A 10 -3.57 10.14 -13.97
CA ARG A 10 -3.35 10.85 -12.71
C ARG A 10 -2.24 10.12 -11.96
N GLN A 11 -1.06 10.73 -11.88
CA GLN A 11 0.07 10.13 -11.19
C GLN A 11 -0.23 10.15 -9.68
N THR A 12 -0.60 9.01 -9.13
CA THR A 12 -0.85 8.89 -7.69
C THR A 12 0.41 9.25 -6.92
N LYS A 13 0.35 10.32 -6.12
CA LYS A 13 1.50 10.74 -5.31
C LYS A 13 1.61 9.80 -4.11
N LEU A 14 2.84 9.46 -3.73
CA LEU A 14 3.10 8.61 -2.57
C LEU A 14 2.38 9.11 -1.31
N ASN A 15 2.42 10.43 -1.06
CA ASN A 15 1.73 11.05 0.07
C ASN A 15 0.22 10.79 0.07
N ASP A 16 -0.44 10.80 -1.08
CA ASP A 16 -1.89 10.56 -1.16
C ASP A 16 -2.22 9.13 -0.70
N VAL A 17 -1.38 8.16 -1.08
CA VAL A 17 -1.53 6.75 -0.69
C VAL A 17 -1.24 6.56 0.80
N LEU A 18 -0.21 7.21 1.33
CA LEU A 18 0.09 7.16 2.77
C LEU A 18 -1.02 7.79 3.62
N GLN A 19 -1.63 8.88 3.13
CA GLN A 19 -2.80 9.48 3.78
C GLN A 19 -4.03 8.58 3.69
N ALA A 20 -4.21 7.84 2.58
CA ALA A 20 -5.26 6.83 2.48
C ALA A 20 -5.03 5.68 3.49
N ALA A 21 -3.80 5.17 3.61
CA ALA A 21 -3.44 4.14 4.59
C ALA A 21 -3.82 4.56 6.02
N ARG A 22 -3.45 5.79 6.41
CA ARG A 22 -3.78 6.36 7.73
C ARG A 22 -5.28 6.49 7.95
N ARG A 23 -6.03 6.95 6.95
CA ARG A 23 -7.51 7.05 7.03
C ARG A 23 -8.18 5.70 7.17
N CYS A 24 -7.61 4.64 6.60
CA CYS A 24 -8.07 3.26 6.80
C CYS A 24 -7.61 2.64 8.14
N GLY A 25 -6.93 3.39 9.01
CA GLY A 25 -6.41 2.89 10.28
C GLY A 25 -5.17 2.00 10.16
N LEU A 26 -4.57 1.89 8.96
CA LEU A 26 -3.39 1.06 8.67
C LEU A 26 -2.11 1.80 9.05
N VAL A 27 -1.97 2.10 10.34
CA VAL A 27 -0.85 2.83 10.94
C VAL A 27 0.17 1.88 11.58
N ILE A 28 1.39 2.36 11.83
CA ILE A 28 2.44 1.57 12.50
C ILE A 28 1.93 1.04 13.85
N ASN A 29 2.31 -0.20 14.17
CA ASN A 29 1.85 -1.00 15.31
C ASN A 29 0.37 -1.43 15.24
N ARG A 30 -0.34 -1.15 14.15
CA ARG A 30 -1.69 -1.68 13.97
C ARG A 30 -1.65 -3.18 13.69
N GLN A 31 -2.44 -3.94 14.45
CA GLN A 31 -2.73 -5.34 14.16
C GLN A 31 -3.61 -5.46 12.91
N VAL A 32 -3.21 -6.33 12.00
CA VAL A 32 -3.84 -6.49 10.69
C VAL A 32 -3.93 -7.96 10.28
N LYS A 33 -4.73 -8.23 9.25
CA LYS A 33 -4.74 -9.49 8.53
C LYS A 33 -4.46 -9.27 7.05
N ILE A 34 -3.72 -10.20 6.46
CA ILE A 34 -3.56 -10.37 5.00
C ILE A 34 -4.25 -11.69 4.65
N GLY A 35 -5.49 -11.61 4.16
CA GLY A 35 -6.37 -12.79 4.10
C GLY A 35 -6.52 -13.44 5.48
N ILE A 36 -6.00 -14.66 5.64
CA ILE A 36 -6.02 -15.40 6.93
C ILE A 36 -4.79 -15.15 7.81
N VAL A 37 -3.71 -14.58 7.25
CA VAL A 37 -2.43 -14.43 7.95
C VAL A 37 -2.47 -13.19 8.82
N ARG A 38 -2.19 -13.33 10.12
CA ARG A 38 -2.10 -12.22 11.05
C ARG A 38 -0.75 -11.51 10.94
N GLY A 39 -0.74 -10.21 11.19
CA GLY A 39 0.49 -9.43 11.21
C GLY A 39 0.31 -8.07 11.87
N VAL A 40 1.39 -7.30 11.82
CA VAL A 40 1.44 -5.93 12.34
C VAL A 40 2.06 -5.02 11.29
N VAL A 41 1.45 -3.84 11.09
CA VAL A 41 2.06 -2.81 10.25
C VAL A 41 3.31 -2.30 10.96
N ILE A 42 4.48 -2.43 10.33
CA ILE A 42 5.77 -2.00 10.90
C ILE A 42 6.32 -0.74 10.24
N GLY A 43 5.71 -0.28 9.15
CA GLY A 43 6.17 0.89 8.42
C GLY A 43 5.48 1.07 7.08
N TYR A 44 6.00 2.03 6.31
CA TYR A 44 5.52 2.33 4.96
C TYR A 44 6.62 2.12 3.93
N ASN A 45 6.25 1.55 2.80
CA ASN A 45 7.12 1.40 1.65
C ASN A 45 7.18 2.73 0.88
N ILE A 46 8.37 3.35 0.81
CA ILE A 46 8.60 4.62 0.11
C ILE A 46 9.35 4.44 -1.22
N ALA A 47 9.53 3.20 -1.67
CA ALA A 47 10.25 2.92 -2.92
C ALA A 47 9.53 3.55 -4.12
N ARG A 48 10.27 4.31 -4.94
CA ARG A 48 9.71 4.99 -6.14
C ARG A 48 9.71 4.12 -7.40
N ARG A 49 10.48 3.04 -7.42
CA ARG A 49 10.71 2.18 -8.59
C ARG A 49 10.54 0.70 -8.23
N GLY A 50 10.42 -0.13 -9.26
CA GLY A 50 10.23 -1.58 -9.14
C GLY A 50 8.76 -2.02 -9.15
N ARG A 51 8.55 -3.34 -9.28
CA ARG A 51 7.23 -3.98 -9.37
C ARG A 51 6.37 -3.74 -8.11
N PHE A 52 7.02 -3.70 -6.94
CA PHE A 52 6.40 -3.51 -5.63
C PHE A 52 6.79 -2.16 -5.01
N ASN A 53 6.49 -1.07 -5.73
CA ASN A 53 6.76 0.29 -5.29
C ASN A 53 5.71 0.80 -4.27
N GLY A 54 6.02 1.92 -3.61
CA GLY A 54 5.22 2.48 -2.52
C GLY A 54 3.87 3.06 -2.94
N THR A 55 3.68 3.41 -4.21
CA THR A 55 2.37 3.92 -4.68
C THR A 55 1.37 2.79 -4.90
N ARG A 56 1.83 1.56 -5.10
CA ARG A 56 0.99 0.36 -5.26
C ARG A 56 0.93 -0.49 -3.99
N TYR A 57 2.05 -0.66 -3.31
CA TYR A 57 2.21 -1.49 -2.11
C TYR A 57 2.79 -0.66 -0.96
N PRO A 58 2.01 0.30 -0.40
CA PRO A 58 2.49 1.27 0.57
C PRO A 58 2.80 0.72 1.96
N LEU A 59 2.33 -0.48 2.31
CA LEU A 59 2.45 -1.00 3.67
C LEU A 59 3.61 -1.97 3.79
N LEU A 60 4.32 -1.93 4.92
CA LEU A 60 5.20 -3.01 5.37
C LEU A 60 4.53 -3.72 6.54
N VAL A 61 4.25 -5.01 6.37
CA VAL A 61 3.58 -5.84 7.37
C VAL A 61 4.53 -6.95 7.80
N LYS A 62 4.77 -7.07 9.10
CA LYS A 62 5.47 -8.21 9.71
C LYS A 62 4.45 -9.27 10.08
N THR A 63 4.65 -10.47 9.59
CA THR A 63 3.88 -11.68 9.93
C THR A 63 4.82 -12.73 10.51
N GLU A 64 4.30 -13.90 10.85
CA GLU A 64 5.10 -15.08 11.21
C GLU A 64 5.96 -15.61 10.05
N LEU A 65 5.61 -15.28 8.80
CA LEU A 65 6.33 -15.71 7.59
C LEU A 65 7.42 -14.71 7.16
N GLY A 66 7.56 -13.58 7.87
CA GLY A 66 8.53 -12.53 7.57
C GLY A 66 7.88 -11.18 7.31
N VAL A 67 8.61 -10.29 6.62
CA VAL A 67 8.14 -8.94 6.27
C VAL A 67 7.75 -8.89 4.81
N THR A 68 6.56 -8.37 4.53
CA THR A 68 6.06 -8.23 3.15
C THR A 68 5.50 -6.83 2.88
N LYS A 69 5.43 -6.50 1.58
CA LYS A 69 4.84 -5.26 1.07
C LYS A 69 3.41 -5.52 0.65
N CYS A 70 2.47 -4.68 1.09
CA CYS A 70 1.06 -4.85 0.78
C CYS A 70 0.42 -3.58 0.24
N GLY A 71 -0.51 -3.78 -0.71
CA GLY A 71 -1.53 -2.84 -1.12
C GLY A 71 -2.57 -2.63 -0.02
N LEU A 72 -3.24 -1.48 -0.03
CA LEU A 72 -4.26 -1.17 0.98
C LEU A 72 -5.44 -2.13 0.95
N HIS A 73 -5.77 -2.70 -0.22
CA HIS A 73 -6.87 -3.64 -0.41
C HIS A 73 -6.55 -5.08 0.06
N GLU A 74 -5.26 -5.38 0.25
CA GLU A 74 -4.81 -6.70 0.70
C GLU A 74 -4.82 -6.83 2.22
N VAL A 75 -5.01 -5.72 2.94
CA VAL A 75 -4.82 -5.63 4.39
C VAL A 75 -6.07 -5.11 5.08
N VAL A 76 -6.50 -5.82 6.12
CA VAL A 76 -7.65 -5.43 6.95
C VAL A 76 -7.17 -5.17 8.38
N ALA A 77 -7.54 -4.04 8.96
CA ALA A 77 -7.30 -3.75 10.37
C ALA A 77 -8.13 -4.69 11.26
N VAL A 78 -7.49 -5.30 12.27
CA VAL A 78 -8.14 -6.13 13.30
C VAL A 78 -8.57 -5.29 14.47
#